data_AF-A0A849RMP3-F1
#
_entry.id   AF-A0A849RMP3-F1
#
_cell.length_a   1.000
_cell.length_b   1.000
_cell.length_c   1.000
_cell.angle_alpha   90.00
_cell.angle_beta   90.00
_cell.angle_gamma   90.00
#
_symmetry.space_group_name_H-M   'P 1'
#
loop_
_entity.id
_entity.type
_entity.pdbx_description
1 polymer ?
#
loop_
_entity_poly.entity_id
_entity_poly.type
_entity_poly.pdbx_seq_one_letter_code
_entity_poly.pdbx_strand_id
1 'polypeptide(L)'
;MSTSLPVDLIISWIVFVGFVNTHQRHAMHFRGASQGYLLALQVSVLVGSLVGLGLLGYYFMQVAWYWPIVLFVVSSLVGGLLFGVLDGKIGQLGMSMLAFFGWPASAVWAFLIINGLHP
;
A
#
# COMPACT_ATOMS: atom_id res chain seq x y z
N MET A 1 -0.96 -12.83 22.94
CA MET A 1 -1.61 -12.20 21.77
C MET A 1 -1.69 -10.71 22.03
N SER A 2 -1.12 -9.87 21.17
CA SER A 2 -1.24 -8.42 21.32
C SER A 2 -2.72 -8.02 21.33
N THR A 3 -3.11 -7.26 22.35
CA THR A 3 -4.50 -6.81 22.53
C THR A 3 -4.85 -5.59 21.68
N SER A 4 -3.86 -5.00 21.02
CA SER A 4 -4.01 -3.80 20.20
C SER A 4 -3.17 -3.89 18.93
N LEU A 5 -3.67 -3.24 17.89
CA LEU A 5 -3.01 -3.15 16.60
C LEU A 5 -1.95 -2.03 16.65
N PRO A 6 -0.67 -2.31 16.34
CA PRO A 6 0.39 -1.30 16.43
C PRO A 6 0.10 -0.10 15.52
N VAL A 7 0.19 1.12 16.06
CA VAL A 7 -0.07 2.35 15.29
C VAL A 7 0.88 2.46 14.10
N ASP A 8 2.16 2.09 14.28
CA ASP A 8 3.15 2.10 13.22
C ASP A 8 2.79 1.16 12.07
N LEU A 9 2.13 0.03 12.36
CA LEU A 9 1.64 -0.88 11.34
C LEU A 9 0.54 -0.21 10.51
N ILE A 10 -0.40 0.49 11.15
CA ILE A 10 -1.45 1.27 10.46
C ILE A 10 -0.81 2.31 9.54
N ILE A 11 0.16 3.07 10.04
CA ILE A 11 0.82 4.13 9.27
C ILE A 11 1.53 3.52 8.05
N SER A 12 2.32 2.47 8.25
CA SER A 12 3.03 1.78 7.16
C SER A 12 2.06 1.29 6.08
N TRP A 13 0.88 0.79 6.48
CA TRP A 13 -0.14 0.32 5.56
C TRP A 13 -0.93 1.42 4.87
N ILE A 14 -1.23 2.52 5.54
CA ILE A 14 -1.82 3.71 4.90
C ILE A 14 -0.90 4.20 3.78
N VAL A 15 0.41 4.25 4.04
CA VAL A 15 1.42 4.67 3.06
C VAL A 15 1.51 3.67 1.91
N PHE A 16 1.59 2.37 2.22
CA PHE A 16 1.64 1.31 1.22
C PHE A 16 0.42 1.33 0.30
N VAL A 17 -0.79 1.25 0.87
CA VAL A 17 -2.04 1.22 0.11
C VAL A 17 -2.21 2.54 -0.65
N GLY A 18 -1.83 3.67 -0.05
CA GLY A 18 -1.83 4.97 -0.71
C GLY A 18 -1.00 4.99 -2.00
N PHE A 19 0.24 4.51 -1.96
CA PHE A 19 1.12 4.44 -3.13
C PHE A 19 0.65 3.42 -4.18
N VAL A 20 0.21 2.22 -3.77
CA VAL A 20 -0.34 1.24 -4.72
C VAL A 20 -1.59 1.79 -5.42
N ASN A 21 -2.50 2.42 -4.66
CA ASN A 21 -3.69 3.07 -5.22
C ASN A 21 -3.34 4.25 -6.13
N THR A 22 -2.24 4.94 -5.87
CA THR A 22 -1.73 6.00 -6.76
C THR A 22 -1.41 5.43 -8.14
N HIS A 23 -0.64 4.33 -8.20
CA HIS A 23 -0.38 3.65 -9.47
C HIS A 23 -1.65 3.13 -10.14
N GLN A 24 -2.61 2.61 -9.36
CA GLN A 24 -3.90 2.16 -9.89
C GLN A 24 -4.68 3.33 -10.51
N ARG A 25 -4.81 4.47 -9.80
CA ARG A 25 -5.48 5.67 -10.31
C ARG A 25 -4.81 6.18 -11.58
N HIS A 26 -3.47 6.24 -11.59
CA HIS A 26 -2.71 6.72 -12.74
C HIS A 26 -2.81 5.79 -13.95
N ALA A 27 -2.89 4.47 -13.74
CA ALA A 27 -3.13 3.50 -14.81
C ALA A 27 -4.55 3.64 -15.38
N MET A 28 -5.57 3.84 -14.53
CA MET A 28 -6.96 3.99 -14.96
C MET A 28 -7.21 5.28 -15.77
N HIS A 29 -6.51 6.37 -15.45
CA HIS A 29 -6.65 7.66 -16.13
C HIS A 29 -5.56 7.90 -17.20
N PHE A 30 -4.86 6.84 -17.62
CA PHE A 30 -3.78 6.96 -18.58
C PHE A 30 -4.30 7.38 -19.97
N ARG A 31 -3.72 8.45 -20.54
CA ARG A 31 -4.16 9.07 -21.82
C ARG A 31 -3.26 8.76 -23.03
N GLY A 32 -2.41 7.72 -22.95
CA GLY A 32 -1.72 7.20 -24.14
C GLY A 32 -0.31 7.73 -24.44
N ALA A 33 0.30 8.55 -23.56
CA ALA A 33 1.59 9.19 -23.85
C ALA A 33 2.78 8.21 -23.95
N SER A 34 2.79 7.11 -23.18
CA SER A 34 3.82 6.05 -23.23
C SER A 34 3.28 4.70 -22.75
N GLN A 35 3.20 3.71 -23.64
CA GLN A 35 2.73 2.37 -23.29
C GLN A 35 3.65 1.67 -22.28
N GLY A 36 4.96 1.93 -22.34
CA GLY A 36 5.92 1.41 -21.36
C GLY A 36 5.64 1.94 -19.95
N TYR A 37 5.23 3.20 -19.83
CA TYR A 37 4.83 3.77 -18.54
C TYR A 37 3.56 3.12 -17.99
N LEU A 38 2.53 2.91 -18.82
CA LEU A 38 1.32 2.20 -18.41
C LEU A 38 1.64 0.78 -17.93
N LEU A 39 2.47 0.04 -18.68
CA LEU A 39 2.89 -1.30 -18.29
C LEU A 39 3.59 -1.30 -16.93
N ALA A 40 4.52 -0.36 -16.70
CA ALA A 40 5.21 -0.24 -15.42
C ALA A 40 4.24 0.03 -14.25
N LEU A 41 3.23 0.89 -14.45
CA LEU A 41 2.20 1.14 -13.44
C LEU A 41 1.37 -0.13 -13.17
N GLN A 42 0.92 -0.83 -14.21
CA GLN A 42 0.11 -2.05 -14.06
C GLN A 42 0.89 -3.17 -13.38
N VAL A 43 2.14 -3.40 -13.77
CA VAL A 43 3.03 -4.36 -13.12
C VAL A 43 3.24 -3.98 -11.66
N SER A 44 3.47 -2.69 -11.37
CA SER A 44 3.62 -2.23 -9.99
C SER A 44 2.37 -2.44 -9.15
N VAL A 45 1.17 -2.22 -9.71
CA VAL A 45 -0.09 -2.48 -8.99
C VAL A 45 -0.26 -3.98 -8.74
N LEU A 46 0.04 -4.82 -9.73
CA LEU A 46 -0.06 -6.26 -9.60
C LEU A 46 0.89 -6.79 -8.52
N VAL A 47 2.17 -6.45 -8.61
CA VAL A 47 3.18 -6.87 -7.63
C VAL A 47 2.85 -6.30 -6.25
N GLY A 48 2.50 -5.02 -6.16
CA GLY A 48 2.06 -4.39 -4.91
C GLY A 48 0.87 -5.11 -4.30
N SER A 49 -0.15 -5.46 -5.09
CA SER A 49 -1.33 -6.19 -4.61
C SER A 49 -0.95 -7.59 -4.09
N LEU A 50 -0.10 -8.32 -4.80
CA LEU A 50 0.38 -9.64 -4.37
C LEU A 50 1.18 -9.56 -3.06
N VAL A 51 2.06 -8.56 -2.93
CA VAL A 51 2.80 -8.29 -1.68
C VAL A 51 1.83 -7.93 -0.56
N GLY A 52 0.83 -7.10 -0.84
CA GLY A 52 -0.23 -6.72 0.11
C GLY A 52 -0.97 -7.93 0.65
N LEU A 53 -1.43 -8.81 -0.24
CA LEU A 53 -2.10 -10.06 0.12
C LEU A 53 -1.17 -11.00 0.91
N GLY A 54 0.08 -11.13 0.48
CA GLY A 54 1.09 -11.93 1.19
C GLY A 54 1.34 -11.44 2.61
N LEU A 55 1.48 -10.13 2.81
CA LEU A 55 1.68 -9.53 4.13
C LEU A 55 0.43 -9.63 5.02
N LEU A 56 -0.77 -9.48 4.46
CA LEU A 56 -2.00 -9.73 5.21
C LEU A 56 -2.12 -11.20 5.63
N GLY A 57 -1.78 -12.15 4.76
CA GLY A 57 -1.74 -13.57 5.10
C GLY A 57 -0.69 -13.88 6.16
N TYR A 58 0.50 -13.26 6.07
CA TYR A 58 1.54 -13.38 7.10
C TYR A 58 1.07 -12.82 8.44
N TYR A 59 0.46 -11.63 8.45
CA TYR A 59 -0.10 -11.02 9.65
C TYR A 59 -1.22 -11.87 10.26
N PHE A 60 -2.08 -12.45 9.43
CA PHE A 60 -3.17 -13.34 9.87
C PHE A 60 -2.67 -14.52 10.69
N MET A 61 -1.48 -15.05 10.41
CA MET A 61 -0.89 -16.15 11.19
C MET A 61 -0.38 -15.73 12.57
N GLN A 62 -0.21 -14.43 12.82
CA GLN A 62 0.40 -13.89 14.06
C GLN A 62 -0.61 -13.31 15.04
N VAL A 63 -1.81 -12.94 14.59
CA VAL A 63 -2.82 -12.25 15.40
C VAL A 63 -4.22 -12.82 15.22
N ALA A 64 -5.21 -12.28 15.94
CA ALA A 64 -6.60 -12.66 15.74
C ALA A 64 -7.09 -12.42 14.31
N TRP A 65 -7.94 -13.32 13.81
CA TRP A 65 -8.37 -13.40 12.41
C TRP A 65 -8.97 -12.10 11.83
N TYR A 66 -9.57 -11.25 12.67
CA TYR A 66 -10.23 -10.01 12.24
C TYR A 66 -9.27 -8.84 12.07
N TRP A 67 -8.09 -8.85 12.70
CA TRP A 67 -7.16 -7.72 12.65
C TRP A 67 -6.64 -7.40 11.25
N PRO A 68 -6.26 -8.38 10.40
CA PRO A 68 -5.89 -8.11 9.02
C PRO A 68 -7.01 -7.45 8.22
N ILE A 69 -8.28 -7.80 8.47
CA ILE A 69 -9.45 -7.20 7.82
C ILE A 69 -9.60 -5.74 8.24
N VAL A 70 -9.57 -5.47 9.55
CA VAL A 70 -9.64 -4.09 10.10
C VAL A 70 -8.52 -3.23 9.53
N LEU A 71 -7.30 -3.76 9.55
CA LEU A 71 -6.11 -3.11 9.05
C LEU A 71 -6.24 -2.77 7.55
N PHE A 72 -6.73 -3.72 6.73
CA PHE A 72 -6.98 -3.49 5.31
C PHE A 72 -8.04 -2.41 5.06
N VAL A 73 -9.19 -2.48 5.74
CA VAL A 73 -10.32 -1.54 5.54
C VAL A 73 -9.91 -0.12 5.94
N VAL A 74 -9.37 0.06 7.15
CA VAL A 74 -8.98 1.39 7.66
C VAL A 74 -7.91 2.01 6.77
N SER A 75 -6.87 1.23 6.42
CA SER A 75 -5.76 1.75 5.63
C SER A 75 -6.16 2.04 4.18
N SER A 76 -7.07 1.26 3.61
CA SER A 76 -7.59 1.50 2.25
C SER A 76 -8.41 2.77 2.17
N LEU A 77 -9.28 3.02 3.16
CA LEU A 77 -10.08 4.24 3.23
C LEU A 77 -9.18 5.46 3.42
N VAL A 78 -8.32 5.43 4.45
CA VAL A 78 -7.48 6.58 4.80
C VAL A 78 -6.40 6.82 3.74
N GLY A 79 -5.67 5.78 3.33
CA GLY A 79 -4.62 5.87 2.31
C GLY A 79 -5.16 6.26 0.95
N GLY A 80 -6.31 5.70 0.53
CA GLY A 80 -6.96 6.06 -0.72
C GLY A 80 -7.33 7.54 -0.78
N LEU A 81 -7.95 8.07 0.27
CA LEU A 81 -8.34 9.48 0.37
C LEU A 81 -7.12 10.42 0.44
N LEU A 82 -6.17 10.16 1.34
CA LEU A 82 -5.01 11.01 1.54
C LEU A 82 -4.17 11.12 0.26
N PHE A 83 -3.88 9.99 -0.38
CA PHE A 83 -3.06 9.98 -1.59
C PHE A 83 -3.82 10.51 -2.81
N GLY A 84 -5.15 10.37 -2.86
CA GLY A 84 -5.96 11.05 -3.88
C GLY A 84 -5.86 12.57 -3.78
N VAL A 85 -5.82 13.13 -2.57
CA VAL A 85 -5.60 14.57 -2.37
C VAL A 85 -4.16 14.97 -2.72
N LEU A 86 -3.16 14.14 -2.36
CA LEU A 86 -1.76 14.40 -2.66
C LEU A 86 -1.46 14.37 -4.18
N ASP A 87 -2.12 13.48 -4.93
CA ASP A 87 -2.03 13.45 -6.40
C ASP A 87 -2.41 14.80 -7.02
N GLY A 88 -3.44 15.46 -6.50
CA GLY A 88 -3.85 16.78 -6.95
C GLY A 88 -2.84 17.90 -6.66
N LYS A 89 -1.96 17.73 -5.67
CA LYS A 89 -0.97 18.74 -5.25
C LYS A 89 0.40 18.55 -5.89
N ILE A 90 0.89 17.31 -5.93
CA ILE A 90 2.24 16.96 -6.40
C ILE A 90 2.25 16.70 -7.91
N GLY A 91 1.10 16.29 -8.46
CA GLY A 91 0.95 15.93 -9.86
C GLY A 91 1.31 14.47 -10.14
N GLN A 92 0.80 13.99 -11.28
CA GLN A 92 0.79 12.57 -11.63
C GLN A 92 2.20 11.95 -11.71
N LEU A 93 3.14 12.62 -12.39
CA LEU A 93 4.49 12.07 -12.59
C LEU A 93 5.27 11.99 -11.27
N GLY A 94 5.26 13.08 -10.49
CA GLY A 94 5.97 13.14 -9.21
C GLY A 94 5.46 12.08 -8.23
N MET A 95 4.13 11.95 -8.12
CA MET A 95 3.53 10.94 -7.25
C MET A 95 3.79 9.51 -7.70
N SER A 96 3.80 9.23 -9.01
CA SER A 96 4.21 7.91 -9.51
C SER A 96 5.66 7.59 -9.22
N MET A 97 6.58 8.56 -9.41
CA MET A 97 8.00 8.33 -9.08
C MET A 97 8.19 8.06 -7.59
N LEU A 98 7.53 8.82 -6.71
CA LEU A 98 7.54 8.56 -5.27
C LEU A 98 6.95 7.19 -4.95
N ALA A 99 5.84 6.81 -5.60
CA ALA A 99 5.17 5.55 -5.37
C ALA A 99 6.02 4.33 -5.74
N PHE A 100 6.80 4.38 -6.82
CA PHE A 100 7.70 3.27 -7.21
C PHE A 100 8.69 2.87 -6.12
N PHE A 101 9.14 3.81 -5.27
CA PHE A 101 10.03 3.54 -4.13
C PHE A 101 9.28 3.47 -2.80
N GLY A 102 8.17 4.19 -2.71
CA GLY A 102 7.40 4.35 -1.48
C GLY A 102 6.61 3.09 -1.11
N TRP A 103 5.97 2.42 -2.06
CA TRP A 103 5.24 1.19 -1.73
C TRP A 103 6.17 0.04 -1.32
N PRO A 104 7.33 -0.22 -1.96
CA PRO A 104 8.24 -1.27 -1.47
C PRO A 104 8.82 -0.95 -0.10
N ALA A 105 9.24 0.29 0.13
CA ALA A 105 9.80 0.70 1.43
C ALA A 105 8.78 0.54 2.57
N SER A 106 7.53 0.96 2.33
CA SER A 106 6.45 0.79 3.31
C SER A 106 6.04 -0.66 3.51
N ALA A 107 6.10 -1.51 2.47
CA ALA A 107 5.89 -2.95 2.61
C ALA A 107 6.98 -3.62 3.47
N VAL A 108 8.26 -3.26 3.26
CA VAL A 108 9.37 -3.74 4.10
C VAL A 108 9.17 -3.28 5.55
N TRP A 109 8.76 -2.03 5.76
CA TRP A 109 8.47 -1.53 7.11
C TRP A 109 7.34 -2.32 7.78
N ALA A 110 6.22 -2.56 7.08
CA ALA A 110 5.12 -3.38 7.58
C ALA A 110 5.58 -4.80 7.91
N PHE A 111 6.38 -5.42 7.03
CA PHE A 111 6.96 -6.75 7.27
C PHE A 111 7.81 -6.80 8.54
N LEU A 112 8.69 -5.82 8.75
CA LEU A 112 9.53 -5.75 9.94
C LEU A 112 8.70 -5.64 11.23
N ILE A 113 7.62 -4.86 11.20
CA ILE A 113 6.70 -4.75 12.35
C ILE A 113 6.01 -6.10 12.58
N ILE A 114 5.41 -6.71 11.55
CA ILE A 114 4.71 -8.00 11.69
C ILE A 114 5.66 -9.10 12.17
N ASN A 115 6.89 -9.13 11.68
CA ASN A 115 7.92 -10.05 12.13
C ASN A 115 8.42 -9.76 13.57
N GLY A 116 8.15 -8.59 14.12
CA GLY A 116 8.36 -8.30 15.54
C GLY A 116 7.21 -8.76 16.45
N LEU A 117 6.07 -9.17 15.88
CA LEU A 117 4.87 -9.59 16.62
C LEU A 117 4.85 -11.08 16.99
N HIS A 118 5.93 -11.83 16.73
CA HIS A 118 5.98 -13.25 17.08
C HIS A 118 5.61 -13.45 18.56
N PRO A 119 4.80 -14.48 18.87
CA PRO A 119 4.42 -14.80 20.25
C PRO A 119 5.60 -15.22 21.13
#